data_AF-I3RE90-F1
#
_entry.id   AF-I3RE90-F1
#
_cell.length_a   1.000
_cell.length_b   1.000
_cell.length_c   1.000
_cell.angle_alpha   90.00
_cell.angle_beta   90.00
_cell.angle_gamma   90.00
#
_symmetry.space_group_name_H-M   'P 1'
#
loop_
_entity.id
_entity.type
_entity.pdbx_description
1 polymer ?
#
loop_
_entity_poly.entity_id
_entity_poly.type
_entity_poly.pdbx_seq_one_letter_code
_entity_poly.pdbx_strand_id
1 'polypeptide(L)'
;MKITELIREIGIEGAREIEEKVDEQFKALKNLHDNLNDGETFIKLVIANSLVSYQLTGKGEEWWWEFSEYFSKIRKIESISEAYARFLPSTRTNKRLTTSKLRRIRKIEPFLASLSLEDLEKYYMNMKSLWKALSRVMGAREDSKTIVFSVKMFGYAARIVFGYFIPYPMDIPIPEDSRIKKITSKLTSEKPTIFWRKVAKESGVPPLHIDSIIWPIAGGAEASNLDQKLRTKLQELSRLIMV
;
A
#
# COMPACT_ATOMS: atom_id res chain seq x y z
N MET A 1 -12.10 19.49 13.92
CA MET A 1 -11.27 20.08 12.83
C MET A 1 -11.93 19.71 11.52
N LYS A 2 -12.09 20.66 10.59
CA LYS A 2 -12.84 20.44 9.33
C LYS A 2 -12.34 19.22 8.52
N ILE A 3 -11.04 18.94 8.54
CA ILE A 3 -10.45 17.74 7.91
C ILE A 3 -10.95 16.45 8.57
N THR A 4 -11.03 16.40 9.90
CA THR A 4 -11.54 15.24 10.64
C THR A 4 -12.99 14.94 10.28
N GLU A 5 -13.83 15.98 10.17
CA GLU A 5 -15.25 15.85 9.79
C GLU A 5 -15.38 15.28 8.37
N LEU A 6 -14.64 15.83 7.41
CA LEU A 6 -14.64 15.32 6.03
C LEU A 6 -14.16 13.87 5.94
N ILE A 7 -13.12 13.50 6.67
CA ILE A 7 -12.64 12.10 6.70
C ILE A 7 -13.69 11.18 7.33
N ARG A 8 -14.33 11.60 8.42
CA ARG A 8 -15.44 10.84 9.04
C ARG A 8 -16.59 10.64 8.07
N GLU A 9 -16.93 11.68 7.32
CA GLU A 9 -18.00 11.66 6.34
C GLU A 9 -17.68 10.81 5.09
N ILE A 10 -16.42 10.74 4.68
CA ILE A 10 -15.96 9.79 3.65
C ILE A 10 -16.05 8.37 4.21
N GLY A 11 -15.57 8.18 5.44
CA GLY A 11 -15.66 6.91 6.16
C GLY A 11 -14.78 5.81 5.55
N ILE A 12 -14.89 4.61 6.12
CA ILE A 12 -14.15 3.42 5.67
C ILE A 12 -14.63 2.97 4.29
N GLU A 13 -15.95 2.98 4.04
CA GLU A 13 -16.49 2.59 2.72
C GLU A 13 -16.08 3.56 1.62
N GLY A 14 -16.09 4.88 1.87
CA GLY A 14 -15.57 5.84 0.89
C GLY A 14 -14.08 5.64 0.61
N ALA A 15 -13.28 5.34 1.63
CA ALA A 15 -11.88 4.97 1.44
C ALA A 15 -11.75 3.69 0.58
N ARG A 16 -12.53 2.65 0.88
CA ARG A 16 -12.55 1.40 0.11
C ARG A 16 -12.89 1.64 -1.36
N GLU A 17 -13.90 2.47 -1.65
CA GLU A 17 -14.26 2.80 -3.03
C GLU A 17 -13.14 3.51 -3.78
N ILE A 18 -12.44 4.43 -3.11
CA ILE A 18 -11.27 5.11 -3.66
C ILE A 18 -10.17 4.10 -3.96
N GLU A 19 -9.88 3.20 -3.03
CA GLU A 19 -8.89 2.12 -3.20
C GLU A 19 -9.24 1.24 -4.41
N GLU A 20 -10.50 0.82 -4.55
CA GLU A 20 -10.91 -0.16 -5.54
C GLU A 20 -11.13 0.43 -6.94
N LYS A 21 -11.50 1.71 -7.04
CA LYS A 21 -11.91 2.35 -8.31
C LYS A 21 -10.92 3.40 -8.82
N VAL A 22 -10.10 3.99 -7.95
CA VAL A 22 -9.21 5.11 -8.30
C VAL A 22 -7.74 4.74 -8.16
N ASP A 23 -7.34 3.99 -7.13
CA ASP A 23 -5.94 3.67 -6.86
C ASP A 23 -5.32 2.80 -7.97
N GLU A 24 -4.38 3.38 -8.72
CA GLU A 24 -3.65 2.69 -9.80
C GLU A 24 -2.86 1.48 -9.31
N GLN A 25 -2.41 1.48 -8.05
CA GLN A 25 -1.69 0.34 -7.48
C GLN A 25 -2.64 -0.84 -7.29
N PHE A 26 -3.88 -0.59 -6.86
CA PHE A 26 -4.91 -1.63 -6.76
C PHE A 26 -5.29 -2.19 -8.14
N LYS A 27 -5.40 -1.33 -9.16
CA LYS A 27 -5.66 -1.75 -10.55
C LYS A 27 -4.52 -2.62 -11.11
N ALA A 28 -3.27 -2.21 -10.91
CA ALA A 28 -2.10 -2.98 -11.31
C ALA A 28 -2.07 -4.36 -10.61
N LEU A 29 -2.49 -4.44 -9.34
CA LEU A 29 -2.60 -5.70 -8.61
C LEU A 29 -3.68 -6.62 -9.17
N LYS A 30 -4.87 -6.09 -9.53
CA LYS A 30 -5.90 -6.88 -10.21
C LYS A 30 -5.39 -7.47 -11.52
N ASN A 31 -4.75 -6.65 -12.36
CA ASN A 31 -4.15 -7.12 -13.60
C ASN A 31 -3.14 -8.26 -13.35
N LEU A 32 -2.28 -8.15 -12.33
CA LEU A 32 -1.31 -9.21 -12.03
C LEU A 32 -2.01 -10.49 -11.59
N HIS A 33 -2.98 -10.38 -10.68
CA HIS A 33 -3.72 -11.53 -10.17
C HIS A 33 -4.40 -12.32 -11.29
N ASP A 34 -5.10 -11.62 -12.19
CA ASP A 34 -5.86 -12.21 -13.29
C ASP A 34 -4.96 -12.96 -14.30
N ASN A 35 -3.68 -12.56 -14.41
CA ASN A 35 -2.71 -13.20 -15.31
C ASN A 35 -1.86 -14.28 -14.63
N LEU A 36 -1.61 -14.19 -13.33
CA LEU A 36 -0.76 -15.14 -12.62
C LEU A 36 -1.49 -16.46 -12.30
N ASN A 37 -2.79 -16.42 -12.01
CA ASN A 37 -3.62 -17.57 -11.62
C ASN A 37 -3.06 -18.38 -10.42
N ASP A 38 -2.29 -17.74 -9.54
CA ASP A 38 -1.77 -18.31 -8.30
C ASP A 38 -1.86 -17.24 -7.19
N GLY A 39 -2.90 -17.36 -6.35
CA GLY A 39 -3.18 -16.40 -5.28
C GLY A 39 -2.10 -16.35 -4.20
N GLU A 40 -1.47 -17.49 -3.89
CA GLU A 40 -0.42 -17.56 -2.87
C GLU A 40 0.85 -16.84 -3.35
N THR A 41 1.32 -17.18 -4.55
CA THR A 41 2.49 -16.54 -5.16
C THR A 41 2.23 -15.05 -5.38
N PHE A 42 1.02 -14.68 -5.82
CA PHE A 42 0.61 -13.29 -5.99
C PHE A 42 0.78 -12.48 -4.70
N ILE A 43 0.19 -12.92 -3.58
CA ILE A 43 0.29 -12.20 -2.31
C ILE A 43 1.76 -12.09 -1.86
N LYS A 44 2.53 -13.17 -1.97
CA LYS A 44 3.95 -13.18 -1.60
C LYS A 44 4.77 -12.19 -2.42
N LEU A 45 4.53 -12.12 -3.73
CA LEU A 45 5.15 -11.13 -4.60
C LEU A 45 4.77 -9.70 -4.20
N VAL A 46 3.51 -9.43 -3.87
CA VAL A 46 3.07 -8.08 -3.45
C VAL A 46 3.77 -7.64 -2.17
N ILE A 47 3.92 -8.53 -1.18
CA ILE A 47 4.69 -8.24 0.05
C ILE A 47 6.15 -7.93 -0.31
N ALA A 48 6.78 -8.79 -1.12
CA ALA A 48 8.17 -8.62 -1.55
C ALA A 48 8.38 -7.28 -2.30
N ASN A 49 7.47 -6.95 -3.22
CA ASN A 49 7.49 -5.73 -4.01
C ASN A 49 7.41 -4.48 -3.12
N SER A 50 6.49 -4.50 -2.16
CA SER A 50 6.26 -3.38 -1.24
C SER A 50 7.50 -3.08 -0.38
N LEU A 51 8.21 -4.12 0.06
CA LEU A 51 9.41 -3.98 0.88
C LEU A 51 10.59 -3.32 0.14
N VAL A 52 10.56 -3.30 -1.21
CA VAL A 52 11.56 -2.66 -2.08
C VAL A 52 11.03 -1.44 -2.83
N SER A 53 9.79 -1.02 -2.55
CA SER A 53 9.15 0.15 -3.13
C SER A 53 9.58 1.45 -2.44
N TYR A 54 10.89 1.75 -2.49
CA TYR A 54 11.47 2.96 -1.89
C TYR A 54 12.63 3.49 -2.72
N GLN A 55 12.81 4.82 -2.69
CA GLN A 55 13.80 5.51 -3.53
C GLN A 55 13.70 5.06 -4.99
N LEU A 56 12.47 5.08 -5.52
CA LEU A 56 12.17 4.76 -6.91
C LEU A 56 12.86 5.78 -7.84
N THR A 57 13.15 5.35 -9.06
CA THR A 57 13.63 6.19 -10.17
C THR A 57 12.51 6.72 -11.06
N GLY A 58 11.26 6.29 -10.81
CA GLY A 58 10.05 6.79 -11.48
C GLY A 58 8.89 7.00 -10.50
N LYS A 59 7.68 7.17 -11.02
CA LYS A 59 6.47 7.28 -10.19
C LYS A 59 6.13 5.94 -9.56
N GLY A 60 5.42 5.96 -8.43
CA GLY A 60 5.05 4.73 -7.72
C GLY A 60 4.06 3.88 -8.51
N GLU A 61 3.12 4.57 -9.15
CA GLU A 61 2.08 4.06 -10.02
C GLU A 61 2.69 3.32 -11.22
N GLU A 62 3.67 3.94 -11.89
CA GLU A 62 4.44 3.33 -12.99
C GLU A 62 5.21 2.09 -12.53
N TRP A 63 5.78 2.12 -11.32
CA TRP A 63 6.49 0.97 -10.75
C TRP A 63 5.58 -0.22 -10.49
N TRP A 64 4.37 0.00 -9.97
CA TRP A 64 3.41 -1.07 -9.73
C TRP A 64 2.89 -1.68 -11.02
N TRP A 65 2.68 -0.87 -12.07
CA TRP A 65 2.36 -1.38 -13.41
C TRP A 65 3.53 -2.16 -14.03
N GLU A 66 4.77 -1.67 -13.93
CA GLU A 66 5.95 -2.39 -14.41
C GLU A 66 6.14 -3.75 -13.69
N PHE A 67 5.89 -3.78 -12.38
CA PHE A 67 5.83 -5.02 -11.59
C PHE A 67 4.72 -5.97 -12.09
N SER A 68 3.50 -5.45 -12.27
CA SER A 68 2.36 -6.23 -12.73
C SER A 68 2.63 -6.85 -14.10
N GLU A 69 3.07 -6.05 -15.07
CA GLU A 69 3.33 -6.49 -16.45
C GLU A 69 4.48 -7.50 -16.54
N TYR A 70 5.52 -7.32 -15.72
CA TYR A 70 6.67 -8.23 -15.71
C TYR A 70 6.27 -9.62 -15.19
N PHE A 71 5.64 -9.67 -14.02
CA PHE A 71 5.29 -10.94 -13.39
C PHE A 71 4.10 -11.64 -14.04
N SER A 72 3.20 -10.91 -14.71
CA SER A 72 2.11 -11.49 -15.53
C SER A 72 2.62 -12.38 -16.68
N LYS A 73 3.87 -12.18 -17.12
CA LYS A 73 4.48 -12.95 -18.21
C LYS A 73 5.23 -14.19 -17.71
N ILE A 74 5.39 -14.35 -16.40
CA ILE A 74 6.16 -15.44 -15.81
C ILE A 74 5.21 -16.57 -15.42
N ARG A 75 5.36 -17.73 -16.07
CA ARG A 75 4.51 -18.90 -15.82
C ARG A 75 4.72 -19.54 -14.45
N LYS A 76 5.95 -19.50 -13.93
CA LYS A 76 6.32 -20.15 -12.67
C LYS A 76 7.44 -19.38 -11.99
N ILE A 77 7.28 -19.14 -10.69
CA ILE A 77 8.25 -18.44 -9.85
C ILE A 77 8.75 -19.43 -8.80
N GLU A 78 9.94 -19.96 -9.00
CA GLU A 78 10.54 -20.92 -8.06
C GLU A 78 11.23 -20.22 -6.89
N SER A 79 11.87 -19.08 -7.17
CA SER A 79 12.47 -18.21 -6.17
C SER A 79 12.09 -16.76 -6.43
N ILE A 80 11.56 -16.11 -5.40
CA ILE A 80 11.25 -14.68 -5.42
C ILE A 80 12.56 -13.89 -5.54
N SER A 81 13.62 -14.27 -4.81
CA SER A 81 14.88 -13.52 -4.89
C SER A 81 15.57 -13.62 -6.24
N GLU A 82 15.54 -14.78 -6.90
CA GLU A 82 16.06 -14.93 -8.26
C GLU A 82 15.22 -14.18 -9.29
N ALA A 83 13.88 -14.22 -9.14
CA ALA A 83 13.00 -13.44 -10.00
C ALA A 83 13.27 -11.94 -9.86
N TYR A 84 13.43 -11.43 -8.63
CA TYR A 84 13.81 -10.03 -8.39
C TYR A 84 15.22 -9.68 -8.87
N ALA A 85 16.17 -10.63 -8.84
CA ALA A 85 17.52 -10.43 -9.36
C ALA A 85 17.53 -10.21 -10.87
N ARG A 86 16.58 -10.80 -11.61
CA ARG A 86 16.35 -10.55 -13.04
C ARG A 86 15.50 -9.29 -13.27
N PHE A 87 14.48 -9.09 -12.44
CA PHE A 87 13.52 -8.00 -12.58
C PHE A 87 14.17 -6.63 -12.33
N LEU A 88 14.76 -6.40 -11.15
CA LEU A 88 15.22 -5.06 -10.74
C LEU A 88 16.18 -4.39 -11.74
N PRO A 89 17.19 -5.09 -12.32
CA PRO A 89 18.07 -4.49 -13.32
C PRO A 89 17.35 -4.11 -14.62
N SER A 90 16.27 -4.82 -14.98
CA SER A 90 15.48 -4.55 -16.19
C SER A 90 14.51 -3.38 -16.03
N THR A 91 14.18 -3.00 -14.79
CA THR A 91 13.13 -2.01 -14.52
C THR A 91 13.55 -0.60 -14.87
N ARG A 92 12.63 0.26 -15.32
CA ARG A 92 12.86 1.71 -15.52
C ARG A 92 12.67 2.49 -14.23
N THR A 93 11.74 2.06 -13.40
CA THR A 93 11.22 2.83 -12.27
C THR A 93 11.86 2.46 -10.92
N ASN A 94 12.73 1.44 -10.86
CA ASN A 94 13.32 0.99 -9.60
C ASN A 94 14.82 0.61 -9.66
N LYS A 95 15.65 1.40 -10.37
CA LYS A 95 17.09 1.09 -10.60
C LYS A 95 18.05 1.47 -9.46
N ARG A 96 17.61 2.20 -8.43
CA ARG A 96 18.49 2.63 -7.34
C ARG A 96 18.59 1.59 -6.24
N LEU A 97 19.77 1.44 -5.64
CA LEU A 97 20.02 0.59 -4.47
C LEU A 97 19.62 -0.88 -4.68
N THR A 98 19.73 -1.39 -5.91
CA THR A 98 19.31 -2.76 -6.29
C THR A 98 19.92 -3.83 -5.40
N THR A 99 21.22 -3.76 -5.08
CA THR A 99 21.89 -4.69 -4.16
C THR A 99 21.25 -4.71 -2.77
N SER A 100 20.92 -3.54 -2.22
CA SER A 100 20.25 -3.45 -0.91
C SER A 100 18.82 -3.96 -0.96
N LYS A 101 18.10 -3.73 -2.07
CA LYS A 101 16.75 -4.25 -2.31
C LYS A 101 16.75 -5.76 -2.43
N LEU A 102 17.66 -6.34 -3.21
CA LEU A 102 17.83 -7.80 -3.32
C LEU A 102 18.17 -8.44 -1.97
N ARG A 103 19.01 -7.81 -1.16
CA ARG A 103 19.26 -8.29 0.21
C ARG A 103 17.98 -8.31 1.07
N ARG A 104 17.10 -7.31 0.92
CA ARG A 104 15.80 -7.30 1.61
C ARG A 104 14.89 -8.43 1.12
N ILE A 105 14.84 -8.69 -0.19
CA ILE A 105 14.07 -9.80 -0.77
C ILE A 105 14.58 -11.14 -0.25
N ARG A 106 15.90 -11.39 -0.29
CA ARG A 106 16.50 -12.62 0.27
C ARG A 106 16.23 -12.78 1.77
N LYS A 107 16.11 -11.67 2.51
CA LYS A 107 15.81 -11.71 3.94
C LYS A 107 14.36 -12.11 4.23
N ILE A 108 13.40 -11.64 3.43
CA ILE A 108 11.98 -11.94 3.64
C ILE A 108 11.56 -13.27 3.01
N GLU A 109 12.24 -13.73 1.97
CA GLU A 109 11.88 -14.93 1.21
C GLU A 109 11.71 -16.19 2.06
N PRO A 110 12.59 -16.54 3.03
CA PRO A 110 12.38 -17.71 3.88
C PRO A 110 11.09 -17.63 4.70
N PHE A 111 10.75 -16.44 5.20
CA PHE A 111 9.48 -16.22 5.91
C PHE A 111 8.29 -16.38 4.97
N LEU A 112 8.35 -15.87 3.73
CA LEU A 112 7.26 -16.05 2.77
C LEU A 112 7.14 -17.51 2.30
N ALA A 113 8.26 -18.19 2.11
CA ALA A 113 8.29 -19.60 1.69
C ALA A 113 7.65 -20.52 2.73
N SER A 114 7.69 -20.16 4.02
CA SER A 114 7.05 -20.94 5.10
C SER A 114 5.54 -20.74 5.23
N LEU A 115 4.93 -19.80 4.51
CA LEU A 115 3.51 -19.50 4.63
C LEU A 115 2.71 -20.18 3.53
N SER A 116 1.63 -20.86 3.89
CA SER A 116 0.58 -21.28 2.96
C SER A 116 -0.40 -20.15 2.67
N LEU A 117 -1.28 -20.34 1.67
CA LEU A 117 -2.41 -19.44 1.44
C LEU A 117 -3.31 -19.28 2.68
N GLU A 118 -3.52 -20.35 3.46
CA GLU A 118 -4.31 -20.30 4.70
C GLU A 118 -3.62 -19.42 5.77
N ASP A 119 -2.29 -19.49 5.88
CA ASP A 119 -1.54 -18.62 6.79
C ASP A 119 -1.62 -17.15 6.38
N LEU A 120 -1.63 -16.88 5.07
CA LEU A 120 -1.84 -15.54 4.54
C LEU A 120 -3.26 -15.04 4.84
N GLU A 121 -4.28 -15.90 4.75
CA GLU A 121 -5.65 -15.56 5.14
C GLU A 121 -5.76 -15.24 6.63
N LYS A 122 -5.11 -16.02 7.50
CA LYS A 122 -5.00 -15.74 8.94
C LYS A 122 -4.32 -14.38 9.20
N TYR A 123 -3.30 -14.05 8.43
CA TYR A 123 -2.67 -12.71 8.48
C TYR A 123 -3.61 -11.60 8.00
N TYR A 124 -4.51 -11.88 7.06
CA TYR A 124 -5.50 -10.90 6.61
C TYR A 124 -6.56 -10.65 7.68
N MET A 125 -7.04 -11.71 8.33
CA MET A 125 -7.92 -11.63 9.50
C MET A 125 -7.28 -10.89 10.69
N ASN A 126 -5.94 -10.91 10.79
CA ASN A 126 -5.20 -10.20 11.83
C ASN A 126 -3.95 -9.47 11.29
N MET A 127 -4.17 -8.37 10.55
CA MET A 127 -3.08 -7.60 9.93
C MET A 127 -2.06 -7.04 10.92
N LYS A 128 -2.40 -6.86 12.21
CA LYS A 128 -1.42 -6.47 13.25
C LYS A 128 -0.37 -7.54 13.47
N SER A 129 -0.72 -8.81 13.34
CA SER A 129 0.24 -9.92 13.48
C SER A 129 1.23 -9.95 12.30
N LEU A 130 0.76 -9.72 11.07
CA LEU A 130 1.64 -9.59 9.90
C LEU A 130 2.57 -8.39 10.06
N TRP A 131 2.02 -7.24 10.48
CA TRP A 131 2.78 -6.02 10.71
C TRP A 131 3.99 -6.25 11.64
N LYS A 132 3.76 -6.90 12.79
CA LYS A 132 4.80 -7.28 13.74
C LYS A 132 5.79 -8.29 13.16
N ALA A 133 5.29 -9.29 12.42
CA ALA A 133 6.12 -10.29 11.77
C ALA A 133 7.08 -9.64 10.75
N LEU A 134 6.58 -8.76 9.88
CA LEU A 134 7.39 -8.03 8.91
C LEU A 134 8.44 -7.15 9.59
N SER A 135 8.06 -6.41 10.64
CA SER A 135 9.00 -5.59 11.42
C SER A 135 10.15 -6.43 11.99
N ARG A 136 9.81 -7.56 12.64
CA ARG A 136 10.78 -8.49 13.23
C ARG A 136 11.70 -9.12 12.17
N VAL A 137 11.13 -9.70 11.11
CA VAL A 137 11.92 -10.35 10.05
C VAL A 137 12.83 -9.34 9.38
N MET A 138 12.33 -8.13 9.09
CA MET A 138 13.14 -7.11 8.44
C MET A 138 14.12 -6.42 9.39
N GLY A 139 13.98 -6.56 10.70
CA GLY A 139 14.77 -5.81 11.68
C GLY A 139 14.57 -4.30 11.54
N ALA A 140 13.33 -3.89 11.24
CA ALA A 140 12.96 -2.50 10.99
C ALA A 140 11.92 -2.05 12.01
N ARG A 141 11.85 -0.75 12.30
CA ARG A 141 10.84 -0.20 13.20
C ARG A 141 9.43 -0.46 12.66
N GLU A 142 8.50 -0.77 13.55
CA GLU A 142 7.09 -1.02 13.21
C GLU A 142 6.46 0.19 12.48
N ASP A 143 6.83 1.41 12.87
CA ASP A 143 6.38 2.67 12.25
C ASP A 143 7.12 3.03 10.94
N SER A 144 8.04 2.20 10.47
CA SER A 144 8.76 2.50 9.24
C SER A 144 7.83 2.46 8.03
N LYS A 145 7.92 3.49 7.18
CA LYS A 145 7.00 3.65 6.03
C LYS A 145 6.91 2.42 5.13
N THR A 146 8.02 1.70 4.92
CA THR A 146 8.05 0.52 4.05
C THR A 146 7.34 -0.68 4.68
N ILE A 147 7.39 -0.83 6.00
CA ILE A 147 6.68 -1.89 6.71
C ILE A 147 5.17 -1.64 6.68
N VAL A 148 4.72 -0.44 7.04
CA VAL A 148 3.28 -0.13 7.04
C VAL A 148 2.69 -0.08 5.62
N PHE A 149 3.46 0.40 4.63
CA PHE A 149 3.08 0.32 3.23
C PHE A 149 2.96 -1.13 2.75
N SER A 150 3.85 -2.03 3.21
CA SER A 150 3.75 -3.45 2.88
C SER A 150 2.49 -4.10 3.47
N VAL A 151 2.04 -3.68 4.65
CA VAL A 151 0.76 -4.14 5.21
C VAL A 151 -0.43 -3.62 4.40
N LYS A 152 -0.40 -2.35 3.97
CA LYS A 152 -1.43 -1.78 3.08
C LYS A 152 -1.52 -2.59 1.78
N MET A 153 -0.41 -2.80 1.09
CA MET A 153 -0.40 -3.53 -0.18
C MET A 153 -0.76 -5.01 0.00
N PHE A 154 -0.38 -5.63 1.12
CA PHE A 154 -0.88 -6.95 1.49
C PHE A 154 -2.40 -6.96 1.62
N GLY A 155 -3.01 -5.97 2.29
CA GLY A 155 -4.46 -5.88 2.42
C GLY A 155 -5.18 -5.72 1.07
N TYR A 156 -4.58 -5.02 0.11
CA TYR A 156 -5.08 -5.00 -1.27
C TYR A 156 -5.01 -6.40 -1.92
N ALA A 157 -3.86 -7.06 -1.87
CA ALA A 157 -3.66 -8.37 -2.48
C ALA A 157 -4.58 -9.44 -1.87
N ALA A 158 -4.66 -9.48 -0.54
CA ALA A 158 -5.53 -10.41 0.19
C ALA A 158 -7.01 -10.17 -0.13
N ARG A 159 -7.45 -8.92 -0.22
CA ARG A 159 -8.82 -8.58 -0.63
C ARG A 159 -9.14 -9.10 -2.04
N ILE A 160 -8.20 -8.96 -2.98
CA ILE A 160 -8.35 -9.44 -4.35
C ILE A 160 -8.48 -10.97 -4.38
N VAL A 161 -7.62 -11.68 -3.63
CA VAL A 161 -7.60 -13.16 -3.63
C VAL A 161 -8.78 -13.77 -2.87
N PHE A 162 -9.07 -13.27 -1.66
CA PHE A 162 -10.07 -13.86 -0.78
C PHE A 162 -11.48 -13.33 -1.03
N GLY A 163 -11.62 -12.22 -1.77
CA GLY A 163 -12.92 -11.71 -2.21
C GLY A 163 -13.77 -11.02 -1.14
N TYR A 164 -13.23 -10.79 0.06
CA TYR A 164 -13.92 -10.07 1.14
C TYR A 164 -13.07 -8.92 1.70
N PHE A 165 -13.74 -7.92 2.27
CA PHE A 165 -13.11 -6.68 2.78
C PHE A 165 -12.93 -6.72 4.30
N ILE A 166 -11.69 -6.52 4.76
CA ILE A 166 -11.35 -6.26 6.17
C ILE A 166 -10.70 -4.87 6.26
N PRO A 167 -11.25 -3.95 7.07
CA PRO A 167 -10.63 -2.66 7.33
C PRO A 167 -9.24 -2.79 7.95
N TYR A 168 -8.33 -1.88 7.61
CA TYR A 168 -7.02 -1.84 8.25
C TYR A 168 -7.12 -1.58 9.76
N PRO A 169 -6.21 -2.14 10.59
CA PRO A 169 -6.21 -1.85 12.02
C PRO A 169 -5.86 -0.39 12.32
N MET A 170 -6.59 0.23 13.26
CA MET A 170 -6.38 1.62 13.71
C MET A 170 -4.96 1.90 14.25
N ASP A 171 -4.28 0.87 14.77
CA ASP A 171 -2.95 1.00 15.37
C ASP A 171 -1.83 1.21 14.34
N ILE A 172 -2.02 0.73 13.10
CA ILE A 172 -0.98 0.80 12.07
C ILE A 172 -0.89 2.23 11.57
N PRO A 173 0.26 2.92 11.71
CA PRO A 173 0.36 4.32 11.36
C PRO A 173 0.36 4.51 9.83
N ILE A 174 0.09 5.73 9.41
CA ILE A 174 0.16 6.14 8.01
C ILE A 174 1.59 5.98 7.46
N PRO A 175 1.79 5.57 6.19
CA PRO A 175 3.11 5.52 5.58
C PRO A 175 3.68 6.93 5.41
N GLU A 176 4.67 7.30 6.22
CA GLU A 176 5.26 8.64 6.21
C GLU A 176 6.23 8.85 5.03
N ASP A 177 5.68 9.02 3.82
CA ASP A 177 6.43 9.41 2.63
C ASP A 177 6.58 10.93 2.47
N SER A 178 7.25 11.39 1.39
CA SER A 178 7.46 12.81 1.14
C SER A 178 6.16 13.59 0.86
N ARG A 179 5.14 12.94 0.29
CA ARG A 179 3.84 13.56 0.00
C ARG A 179 3.07 13.77 1.30
N ILE A 180 2.98 12.73 2.13
CA ILE A 180 2.35 12.81 3.46
C ILE A 180 3.05 13.87 4.32
N LYS A 181 4.39 13.93 4.29
CA LYS A 181 5.16 14.99 4.96
C LYS A 181 4.77 16.38 4.48
N LYS A 182 4.78 16.60 3.16
CA LYS A 182 4.48 17.90 2.55
C LYS A 182 3.05 18.38 2.86
N ILE A 183 2.09 17.48 2.83
CA ILE A 183 0.70 17.80 3.16
C ILE A 183 0.58 18.12 4.65
N THR A 184 1.15 17.29 5.51
CA THR A 184 1.09 17.50 6.96
C THR A 184 1.73 18.83 7.35
N SER A 185 2.88 19.19 6.77
CA SER A 185 3.59 20.44 7.12
C SER A 185 2.81 21.71 6.80
N LYS A 186 1.84 21.65 5.89
CA LYS A 186 0.92 22.77 5.59
C LYS A 186 -0.20 22.90 6.62
N LEU A 187 -0.53 21.80 7.29
CA LEU A 187 -1.63 21.72 8.25
C LEU A 187 -1.16 21.95 9.70
N THR A 188 0.05 21.49 10.02
CA THR A 188 0.58 21.50 11.38
C THR A 188 2.11 21.31 11.40
N SER A 189 2.74 21.68 12.53
CA SER A 189 4.13 21.37 12.83
C SER A 189 4.33 20.00 13.50
N GLU A 190 3.24 19.30 13.84
CA GLU A 190 3.31 17.95 14.42
C GLU A 190 3.91 16.92 13.44
N LYS A 191 4.49 15.85 14.00
CA LYS A 191 4.94 14.71 13.18
C LYS A 191 3.72 14.08 12.46
N PRO A 192 3.82 13.73 11.16
CA PRO A 192 2.69 13.18 10.40
C PRO A 192 2.04 11.97 11.06
N THR A 193 2.84 11.03 11.57
CA THR A 193 2.34 9.83 12.26
C THR A 193 1.54 10.14 13.52
N ILE A 194 1.85 11.25 14.21
CA ILE A 194 1.11 11.69 15.40
C ILE A 194 -0.19 12.39 14.98
N PHE A 195 -0.09 13.34 14.05
CA PHE A 195 -1.22 14.12 13.55
C PHE A 195 -2.31 13.20 12.95
N TRP A 196 -1.94 12.35 11.99
CA TRP A 196 -2.89 11.46 11.32
C TRP A 196 -3.44 10.38 12.25
N ARG A 197 -2.72 10.00 13.32
CA ARG A 197 -3.27 9.13 14.37
C ARG A 197 -4.38 9.81 15.16
N LYS A 198 -4.25 11.10 15.47
CA LYS A 198 -5.33 11.87 16.14
C LYS A 198 -6.55 11.97 15.22
N VAL A 199 -6.34 12.35 13.96
CA VAL A 199 -7.39 12.41 12.94
C VAL A 199 -8.09 11.06 12.78
N ALA A 200 -7.33 9.96 12.72
CA ALA A 200 -7.88 8.61 12.61
C ALA A 200 -8.77 8.23 13.80
N LYS A 201 -8.31 8.50 15.03
CA LYS A 201 -9.09 8.24 16.25
C LYS A 201 -10.38 9.05 16.29
N GLU A 202 -10.32 10.33 15.93
CA GLU A 202 -11.50 11.21 15.97
C GLU A 202 -12.49 10.91 14.83
N SER A 203 -11.99 10.54 13.64
CA SER A 203 -12.84 10.26 12.48
C SER A 203 -13.39 8.83 12.46
N GLY A 204 -12.76 7.90 13.19
CA GLY A 204 -13.06 6.47 13.13
C GLY A 204 -12.50 5.77 11.88
N VAL A 205 -11.69 6.46 11.07
CA VAL A 205 -11.09 5.92 9.85
C VAL A 205 -9.63 5.55 10.08
N PRO A 206 -9.21 4.28 9.93
CA PRO A 206 -7.83 3.85 10.14
C PRO A 206 -6.80 4.63 9.30
N PRO A 207 -5.56 4.85 9.81
CA PRO A 207 -4.57 5.67 9.12
C PRO A 207 -4.20 5.18 7.71
N LEU A 208 -4.21 3.87 7.46
CA LEU A 208 -3.96 3.31 6.13
C LEU A 208 -5.11 3.57 5.14
N HIS A 209 -6.35 3.71 5.61
CA HIS A 209 -7.47 4.16 4.76
C HIS A 209 -7.41 5.68 4.53
N ILE A 210 -6.99 6.46 5.53
CA ILE A 210 -6.74 7.89 5.37
C ILE A 210 -5.65 8.14 4.31
N ASP A 211 -4.59 7.34 4.27
CA ASP A 211 -3.60 7.37 3.20
C ASP A 211 -4.26 7.27 1.83
N SER A 212 -5.15 6.29 1.64
CA SER A 212 -5.90 6.08 0.39
C SER A 212 -6.80 7.26 0.01
N ILE A 213 -7.33 7.99 0.99
CA ILE A 213 -8.13 9.20 0.74
C ILE A 213 -7.23 10.36 0.25
N ILE A 214 -6.05 10.52 0.85
CA ILE A 214 -5.14 11.65 0.59
C ILE A 214 -4.41 11.48 -0.75
N TRP A 215 -4.02 10.25 -1.08
CA TRP A 215 -3.13 9.97 -2.21
C TRP A 215 -3.66 10.43 -3.58
N PRO A 216 -4.92 10.14 -3.96
CA PRO A 216 -5.51 10.60 -5.22
C PRO A 216 -5.53 12.12 -5.35
N ILE A 217 -5.78 12.82 -4.24
CA ILE A 217 -5.80 14.28 -4.18
C ILE A 217 -4.42 14.86 -4.50
N ALA A 218 -3.37 14.26 -3.92
CA ALA A 218 -2.00 14.70 -4.12
C ALA A 218 -1.45 14.37 -5.52
N GLY A 219 -1.97 13.30 -6.15
CA GLY A 219 -1.54 12.80 -7.45
C GLY A 219 -2.32 13.34 -8.65
N GLY A 220 -3.45 14.03 -8.43
CA GLY A 220 -4.33 14.50 -9.49
C GLY A 220 -5.09 13.39 -10.22
N ALA A 221 -5.39 12.29 -9.51
CA ALA A 221 -6.06 11.14 -10.11
C ALA A 221 -7.51 11.49 -10.52
N GLU A 222 -7.96 10.91 -11.64
CA GLU A 222 -9.34 11.06 -12.09
C GLU A 222 -10.29 10.24 -11.21
N ALA A 223 -11.14 10.95 -10.47
CA ALA A 223 -12.15 10.35 -9.58
C ALA A 223 -13.51 10.18 -10.27
N SER A 224 -13.58 10.20 -11.60
CA SER A 224 -14.83 10.16 -12.39
C SER A 224 -15.70 8.94 -12.10
N ASN A 225 -15.09 7.82 -11.74
CA ASN A 225 -15.75 6.55 -11.39
C ASN A 225 -16.35 6.51 -9.98
N LEU A 226 -16.14 7.55 -9.16
CA LEU A 226 -16.74 7.66 -7.83
C LEU A 226 -18.12 8.34 -7.91
N ASP A 227 -18.99 8.02 -6.96
CA ASP A 227 -20.29 8.69 -6.86
C ASP A 227 -20.11 10.21 -6.63
N GLN A 228 -21.14 10.98 -6.98
CA GLN A 228 -21.06 12.43 -6.94
C GLN A 228 -20.82 12.98 -5.52
N LYS A 229 -21.37 12.34 -4.48
CA LYS A 229 -21.24 12.78 -3.09
C LYS A 229 -19.81 12.58 -2.61
N LEU A 230 -19.20 11.44 -2.90
CA LEU A 230 -17.80 11.16 -2.57
C LEU A 230 -16.84 12.08 -3.33
N ARG A 231 -17.10 12.34 -4.62
CA ARG A 231 -16.31 13.32 -5.41
C ARG A 231 -16.34 14.72 -4.80
N THR A 232 -17.52 15.22 -4.42
CA THR A 232 -17.65 16.55 -3.80
C THR A 232 -16.84 16.63 -2.51
N LYS A 233 -16.91 15.61 -1.64
CA LYS A 233 -16.13 15.56 -0.39
C LYS A 233 -14.62 15.53 -0.64
N LEU A 234 -14.14 14.78 -1.64
CA LEU A 234 -12.73 14.77 -2.02
C LEU A 234 -12.26 16.12 -2.55
N GLN A 235 -13.10 16.83 -3.32
CA GLN A 235 -12.80 18.18 -3.78
C GLN A 235 -12.72 19.18 -2.62
N GLU A 236 -13.63 19.08 -1.64
CA GLU A 236 -13.59 19.90 -0.43
C GLU A 236 -12.34 19.63 0.40
N LEU A 237 -11.98 18.35 0.58
CA LEU A 237 -10.75 17.96 1.28
C LEU A 237 -9.51 18.46 0.54
N SER A 238 -9.49 18.36 -0.78
CA SER A 238 -8.41 18.89 -1.64
C SER A 238 -8.17 20.38 -1.41
N ARG A 239 -9.24 21.18 -1.37
CA ARG A 239 -9.15 22.62 -1.09
C ARG A 239 -8.60 22.94 0.31
N LEU A 240 -8.62 22.01 1.26
CA LEU A 240 -8.04 22.23 2.59
C LEU A 240 -6.58 21.83 2.67
N ILE A 241 -6.15 20.81 1.92
CA ILE A 241 -4.82 20.22 2.04
C ILE A 241 -3.83 20.67 0.96
N MET A 242 -4.31 21.27 -0.13
CA MET A 242 -3.49 21.73 -1.25
C MET A 242 -3.09 23.21 -1.18
N VAL A 243 -3.70 24.02 -0.30
CA VAL A 243 -3.37 25.44 -0.08
C VAL A 243 -1.93 25.58 0.42
#